data_AF-A0A0C2VTV7-F1
#
_entry.id   AF-A0A0C2VTV7-F1
#
_cell.length_a   1.000
_cell.length_b   1.000
_cell.length_c   1.000
_cell.angle_alpha   90.00
_cell.angle_beta   90.00
_cell.angle_gamma   90.00
#
_symmetry.space_group_name_H-M   'P 1'
#
loop_
_entity.id
_entity.type
_entity.pdbx_description
1 polymer ?
#
loop_
_entity_poly.entity_id
_entity_poly.type
_entity_poly.pdbx_seq_one_letter_code
_entity_poly.pdbx_strand_id
1 'polypeptide(L)' 'MEALFVLIKFYKLPKEEVIRDIKIILSLNGVVNSEKIILIEALNTMQHNNIDFVDALLCAKKELQNYGLLSFDKDLKKC' A
#
# COMPACT_ATOMS: atom_id res chain seq x y z
N MET A 1 6.60 -1.82 -3.72
CA MET A 1 6.17 -3.23 -3.89
C MET A 1 7.28 -4.21 -3.53
N GLU A 2 8.44 -4.15 -4.19
CA GLU A 2 9.55 -5.10 -3.99
C GLU A 2 10.06 -5.15 -2.54
N ALA A 3 10.29 -3.99 -1.93
CA ALA A 3 10.71 -3.92 -0.52
C ALA A 3 9.71 -4.59 0.43
N LEU A 4 8.40 -4.35 0.24
CA LEU A 4 7.35 -4.98 1.04
C LEU A 4 7.33 -6.49 0.84
N PHE A 5 7.44 -6.95 -0.41
CA PHE A 5 7.49 -8.38 -0.73
C PHE A 5 8.69 -9.06 -0.05
N VAL A 6 9.89 -8.49 -0.19
CA VAL A 6 11.10 -9.05 0.40
C VAL A 6 11.00 -9.07 1.93
N LEU A 7 10.60 -7.99 2.58
CA LEU A 7 10.53 -7.91 4.04
C LEU A 7 9.44 -8.82 4.64
N ILE A 8 8.26 -8.87 4.02
CA ILE A 8 7.09 -9.59 4.56
C ILE A 8 7.06 -11.06 4.11
N LYS A 9 7.32 -11.35 2.82
CA LYS A 9 7.19 -12.72 2.28
C LYS A 9 8.48 -13.52 2.40
N PHE A 10 9.62 -12.91 2.07
CA PHE A 10 10.91 -13.61 2.12
C PHE A 10 11.48 -13.64 3.54
N TYR A 11 11.62 -12.48 4.18
CA TYR A 11 12.15 -12.38 5.55
C TYR A 11 11.12 -12.62 6.65
N LYS A 12 9.82 -12.66 6.33
CA LYS A 12 8.74 -12.97 7.28
C LYS A 12 8.68 -12.04 8.49
N LEU A 13 9.05 -10.78 8.30
CA LEU A 13 8.91 -9.76 9.34
C LEU A 13 7.44 -9.43 9.60
N PRO A 14 7.07 -8.97 10.82
CA PRO A 14 5.71 -8.55 11.13
C PRO A 14 5.22 -7.46 10.17
N LYS A 15 4.05 -7.69 9.56
CA LYS A 15 3.48 -6.80 8.52
C LYS A 15 3.31 -5.39 9.05
N GLU A 16 2.83 -5.26 10.28
CA GLU A 16 2.54 -3.99 10.96
C GLU A 16 3.81 -3.17 11.19
N GLU A 17 4.91 -3.83 11.58
CA GLU A 17 6.22 -3.18 11.75
C GLU A 17 6.76 -2.68 10.42
N VAL A 18 6.75 -3.54 9.40
CA VAL A 18 7.21 -3.17 8.05
C VAL A 18 6.39 -2.00 7.50
N ILE A 19 5.07 -2.04 7.62
CA ILE A 19 4.19 -0.95 7.15
C ILE A 19 4.52 0.35 7.87
N ARG A 20 4.66 0.33 9.20
CA ARG A 20 5.02 1.51 10.00
C ARG A 20 6.35 2.10 9.55
N ASP A 21 7.37 1.26 9.42
CA ASP A 21 8.73 1.72 9.12
C ASP A 21 8.83 2.26 7.68
N ILE A 22 8.12 1.66 6.72
CA ILE A 22 8.01 2.19 5.36
C ILE A 22 7.28 3.54 5.34
N LYS A 23 6.22 3.73 6.14
CA LYS A 23 5.55 5.05 6.27
C LYS A 23 6.49 6.12 6.80
N ILE A 24 7.37 5.77 7.76
CA ILE A 24 8.39 6.68 8.28
C ILE A 24 9.37 7.05 7.17
N ILE A 25 9.89 6.07 6.41
CA ILE A 25 10.82 6.32 5.30
C ILE A 25 10.19 7.25 4.25
N LEU A 26 8.93 7.00 3.84
CA LEU A 26 8.22 7.85 2.88
C LEU A 26 8.00 9.28 3.39
N SER A 27 7.86 9.44 4.71
CA SER A 27 7.69 10.74 5.37
C SER A 27 8.99 11.55 5.48
N LEU A 28 10.15 10.95 5.21
CA LEU A 28 11.42 11.68 5.24
C LEU A 28 11.47 12.74 4.13
N ASN A 29 11.95 13.94 4.47
CA ASN A 29 12.07 15.07 3.55
C ASN A 29 12.98 14.75 2.34
N GLY A 30 14.01 13.93 2.54
CA GLY A 30 14.94 13.52 1.48
C GLY A 30 14.40 12.48 0.50
N VAL A 31 13.26 11.85 0.81
CA VAL A 31 12.62 10.89 -0.09
C VAL A 31 11.67 11.67 -1.00
N VAL A 32 12.02 11.84 -2.27
CA VAL A 32 11.21 12.60 -3.24
C VAL A 32 10.27 11.66 -3.97
N ASN A 33 8.96 11.91 -3.88
CA ASN A 33 7.92 11.19 -4.61
C ASN A 33 6.68 12.08 -4.74
N SER A 34 6.10 12.19 -5.92
CA SER A 34 4.88 12.98 -6.18
C SER A 34 3.61 12.32 -5.66
N GLU A 35 3.60 11.01 -5.47
CA GLU A 35 2.44 10.20 -5.07
C GLU A 35 2.53 9.72 -3.61
N LYS A 36 3.26 10.43 -2.73
CA LYS A 36 3.41 10.05 -1.31
C LYS A 36 2.08 9.79 -0.61
N ILE A 37 1.10 10.65 -0.83
CA ILE A 37 -0.24 10.55 -0.20
C ILE A 37 -0.91 9.23 -0.61
N ILE A 38 -0.84 8.89 -1.90
CA ILE A 38 -1.42 7.64 -2.44
C ILE A 38 -0.70 6.42 -1.86
N LEU A 39 0.63 6.46 -1.75
CA LEU A 39 1.40 5.35 -1.17
C LEU A 39 1.13 5.15 0.32
N ILE A 40 1.02 6.24 1.08
CA ILE A 40 0.66 6.17 2.50
C ILE A 40 -0.74 5.60 2.65
N GLU A 41 -1.68 6.01 1.81
CA GLU A 41 -3.05 5.49 1.85
C GLU A 41 -3.10 4.01 1.48
N ALA A 42 -2.39 3.58 0.43
CA ALA A 42 -2.27 2.17 0.09
C ALA A 42 -1.71 1.33 1.26
N LEU A 43 -0.73 1.86 2.00
CA LEU A 43 -0.20 1.22 3.20
C LEU A 43 -1.21 1.20 4.35
N ASN A 44 -2.08 2.21 4.48
CA ASN A 44 -3.20 2.20 5.43
C ASN A 44 -4.24 1.15 5.05
N THR A 45 -4.65 1.08 3.79
CA THR A 45 -5.62 0.10 3.30
C THR A 45 -5.08 -1.31 3.49
N MET A 46 -3.82 -1.57 3.13
CA MET A 46 -3.15 -2.86 3.33
C MET A 46 -3.03 -3.24 4.82
N GLN A 47 -2.97 -2.28 5.74
CA GLN A 47 -2.89 -2.57 7.18
C GLN A 47 -4.25 -3.00 7.74
N HIS A 48 -5.34 -2.34 7.34
CA HIS A 48 -6.69 -2.62 7.86
C HIS A 48 -7.38 -3.77 7.11
N ASN A 49 -7.08 -3.91 5.82
CA ASN A 49 -7.63 -4.95 4.96
C ASN A 49 -6.55 -6.00 4.71
N ASN A 50 -6.91 -7.29 4.83
CA ASN A 50 -6.00 -8.37 4.50
C ASN A 50 -5.89 -8.57 2.97
N ILE A 51 -5.44 -7.54 2.27
CA ILE A 51 -5.18 -7.51 0.83
C ILE A 51 -3.69 -7.27 0.58
N ASP A 52 -3.23 -7.56 -0.65
CA ASP A 52 -1.86 -7.27 -1.03
C ASP A 52 -1.64 -5.78 -1.34
N PHE A 53 -0.38 -5.39 -1.51
CA PHE A 53 -0.03 -3.99 -1.76
C PHE A 53 -0.54 -3.46 -3.09
N VAL A 54 -0.63 -4.31 -4.13
CA VAL A 54 -1.08 -3.91 -5.47
C VAL A 54 -2.57 -3.58 -5.42
N ASP A 55 -3.36 -4.44 -4.79
CA ASP A 55 -4.79 -4.22 -4.60
C ASP A 55 -5.04 -2.97 -3.76
N ALA A 56 -4.29 -2.81 -2.67
CA ALA A 56 -4.38 -1.63 -1.81
C ALA A 56 -4.02 -0.34 -2.56
N LEU A 57 -3.07 -0.38 -3.49
CA LEU A 57 -2.71 0.76 -4.33
C LEU A 57 -3.84 1.14 -5.29
N LEU A 58 -4.52 0.15 -5.87
CA LEU A 58 -5.70 0.38 -6.71
C LEU A 58 -6.85 0.98 -5.89
N CYS A 59 -7.09 0.49 -4.67
CA CYS A 59 -8.06 1.09 -3.76
C CYS A 59 -7.72 2.56 -3.48
N ALA A 60 -6.47 2.86 -3.11
CA ALA A 60 -6.04 4.23 -2.80
C ALA A 60 -6.20 5.17 -3.99
N LYS A 61 -5.91 4.71 -5.21
CA LYS A 61 -6.09 5.50 -6.44
C LYS A 61 -7.58 5.71 -6.76
N LYS A 62 -8.42 4.70 -6.58
CA LYS A 62 -9.89 4.84 -6.70
C LYS A 62 -10.40 5.93 -5.76
N GLU A 63 -10.05 5.86 -4.47
CA GLU A 63 -10.57 6.78 -3.44
C GLU A 63 -10.02 8.20 -3.58
N LEU A 64 -8.71 8.36 -3.84
CA LEU A 64 -8.07 9.70 -3.84
C LEU A 64 -8.08 10.39 -5.21
N GLN A 65 -8.17 9.64 -6.31
CA GLN A 65 -8.13 10.18 -7.67
C GLN A 65 -9.46 10.01 -8.41
N ASN A 66 -10.49 9.45 -7.75
CA ASN A 66 -11.83 9.21 -8.28
C ASN A 66 -11.85 8.36 -9.56
N TYR A 67 -10.91 7.42 -9.66
CA TYR A 67 -10.86 6.49 -10.78
C TYR A 67 -11.88 5.36 -10.61
N GLY A 68 -12.42 4.89 -11.73
CA GLY A 68 -13.18 3.64 -11.76
C GLY A 68 -12.26 2.44 -11.50
N LEU A 69 -12.75 1.46 -10.74
CA LEU A 69 -12.03 0.21 -10.50
C LEU A 69 -12.48 -0.85 -11.49
N LEU A 70 -11.58 -1.24 -12.40
CA LEU A 70 -11.79 -2.31 -13.36
C LEU A 70 -10.87 -3.48 -12.99
N SER A 71 -11.47 -4.55 -12.47
CA SER A 71 -10.73 -5.79 -12.17
C SER A 71 -11.63 -7.01 -12.29
N PHE A 72 -11.01 -8.14 -12.64
CA PHE A 72 -11.63 -9.46 -12.56
C PHE A 72 -11.53 -10.06 -11.16
N ASP A 73 -10.64 -9.52 -10.32
CA ASP A 73 -10.49 -9.95 -8.94
C ASP A 73 -11.66 -9.43 -8.09
N LYS A 74 -12.32 -10.35 -7.39
CA LYS A 74 -13.44 -10.03 -6.50
C LYS A 74 -12.96 -9.47 -5.16
N ASP A 75 -11.71 -9.70 -4.77
CA ASP A 75 -11.15 -9.20 -3.52
C ASP A 75 -10.98 -7.67 -3.53
N LEU A 76 -10.86 -7.08 -4.71
CA LEU A 76 -10.90 -5.62 -4.93
C LEU A 76 -12.26 -4.97 -4.63
N LYS A 77 -13.30 -5.75 -4.31
CA LYS A 77 -14.55 -5.23 -3.71
C LYS A 77 -14.44 -4.91 -2.23
N LYS A 78 -13.32 -5.27 -1.59
CA LYS A 78 -13.02 -4.97 -0.18
C LYS A 78 -12.35 -3.58 -0.01
N CYS A 79 -12.19 -2.84 -1.12
CA CYS A 79 -12.12 -1.38 -1.09
C CYS A 79 -13.56 -0.85 -0.86
#